data_AF-A0AAV2A0F0-F1
#
_entry.id   AF-A0AAV2A0F0-F1
#
_cell.length_a   1.000
_cell.length_b   1.000
_cell.length_c   1.000
_cell.angle_alpha   90.00
_cell.angle_beta   90.00
_cell.angle_gamma   90.00
#
_symmetry.space_group_name_H-M   'P 1'
#
loop_
_entity.id
_entity.type
_entity.pdbx_description
1 polymer ?
#
loop_
_entity_poly.entity_id
_entity_poly.type
_entity_poly.pdbx_seq_one_letter_code
_entity_poly.pdbx_strand_id
1 'polypeptide(L)' 'CLRCFTRKVELLRHERIHTGEKRFTCPECFRPFGRKDHMKKHLLTHLRFYEAQNPNSERKENIVKEVIEID' A
#
# COMPACT_ATOMS: atom_id res chain seq x y z
N CYS A 1 -3.70 -6.24 23.66
CA CYS A 1 -5.10 -5.76 23.65
C CYS A 1 -6.07 -6.94 23.53
N LEU A 2 -7.37 -6.77 23.84
CA LEU A 2 -8.37 -7.84 23.92
C LEU A 2 -9.11 -8.12 22.59
N ARG A 3 -8.44 -8.00 21.44
CA ARG A 3 -9.07 -8.30 20.14
C ARG A 3 -8.95 -9.79 19.83
N CYS A 4 -10.06 -10.40 19.45
CA CYS A 4 -10.12 -11.79 18.99
C CYS A 4 -10.28 -11.84 17.47
N PHE A 5 -9.66 -12.82 16.83
CA PHE A 5 -9.72 -13.02 15.39
C PHE A 5 -10.06 -14.48 15.09
N THR A 6 -10.94 -14.71 14.12
CA THR A 6 -11.33 -16.06 13.69
C THR A 6 -10.30 -16.69 12.75
N ARG A 7 -9.49 -15.87 12.08
CA ARG A 7 -8.46 -16.31 11.14
C ARG A 7 -7.06 -15.96 11.64
N LYS A 8 -6.13 -16.92 11.59
CA LYS A 8 -4.72 -16.72 11.97
C LYS A 8 -4.05 -15.55 11.22
N VAL A 9 -4.34 -15.38 9.93
CA VAL A 9 -3.80 -14.27 9.11
C VAL A 9 -4.19 -12.91 9.66
N GLU A 10 -5.40 -12.78 10.22
CA GLU A 10 -5.89 -11.52 10.76
C GLU A 10 -5.23 -11.20 12.11
N LEU A 11 -5.02 -12.22 12.95
CA LEU A 11 -4.25 -12.11 14.18
C LEU A 11 -2.80 -11.68 13.88
N LEU A 12 -2.09 -12.38 12.99
CA LEU A 12 -0.72 -12.03 12.61
C LEU A 12 -0.63 -10.61 12.04
N ARG A 13 -1.61 -10.20 11.22
CA ARG A 13 -1.69 -8.83 10.71
C ARG A 13 -1.92 -7.82 11.83
N HIS A 14 -2.73 -8.15 12.82
CA HIS A 14 -3.02 -7.30 13.96
C HIS A 14 -1.82 -7.15 14.89
N GLU A 15 -1.05 -8.21 15.12
CA GLU A 15 0.15 -8.18 15.96
C GLU A 15 1.19 -7.15 15.48
N ARG A 16 1.24 -6.86 14.18
CA ARG A 16 2.09 -5.81 13.61
C ARG A 16 1.85 -4.42 14.19
N ILE A 17 0.67 -4.17 14.75
CA ILE A 17 0.35 -2.90 15.42
C ILE A 17 1.14 -2.79 16.73
N HIS A 18 1.37 -3.92 17.43
CA HIS A 18 2.13 -3.95 18.67
C HIS A 18 3.63 -3.97 18.42
N THR A 19 4.08 -4.74 17.42
CA THR A 19 5.51 -4.85 17.10
C THR A 19 6.03 -3.68 16.28
N GLY A 20 5.15 -2.92 15.63
CA GLY A 20 5.53 -1.86 14.70
C GLY A 20 6.16 -2.38 13.41
N GLU A 21 6.05 -3.68 13.12
CA GLU A 21 6.64 -4.30 11.93
C GLU A 21 6.08 -3.66 10.64
N LYS A 22 6.96 -3.12 9.80
CA LYS A 22 6.63 -2.54 8.49
C LYS A 22 7.37 -3.28 7.38
N ARG A 23 6.67 -4.20 6.74
CA ARG A 23 7.24 -5.11 5.73
C ARG A 23 7.18 -4.58 4.31
N PHE A 24 6.41 -3.53 4.06
CA PHE A 24 6.15 -3.02 2.72
C PHE A 24 6.63 -1.57 2.64
N THR A 25 7.36 -1.24 1.59
CA THR A 25 7.90 0.10 1.39
C THR A 25 7.41 0.64 0.06
N CYS A 26 6.97 1.90 0.05
CA CYS A 26 6.63 2.58 -1.19
C CYS A 26 7.89 2.75 -2.04
N PRO A 27 7.93 2.29 -3.31
CA PRO A 27 9.10 2.45 -4.16
C PRO A 27 9.36 3.91 -4.56
N GLU A 28 8.35 4.77 -4.55
CA GLU A 28 8.50 6.17 -4.96
C GLU A 28 9.01 7.09 -3.86
N CYS A 29 8.49 6.95 -2.63
CA CYS A 29 8.85 7.83 -1.51
C CYS A 29 9.44 7.10 -0.30
N PHE A 30 9.70 5.80 -0.42
CA PHE A 30 10.30 4.96 0.63
C PHE A 30 9.53 4.93 1.95
N ARG A 31 8.26 5.36 1.95
CA ARG A 31 7.41 5.31 3.14
C ARG A 31 7.11 3.86 3.53
N PRO A 32 7.33 3.46 4.79
CA PRO A 32 7.10 2.09 5.23
C PRO A 32 5.65 1.86 5.71
N PHE A 33 5.13 0.67 5.47
CA PHE A 33 3.76 0.21 5.74
C PHE A 33 3.76 -1.21 6.35
N GLY A 34 2.91 -1.43 7.34
CA GLY A 34 2.69 -2.77 7.93
C GLY A 34 1.84 -3.71 7.07
N ARG A 35 1.15 -3.19 6.05
CA ARG A 35 0.21 -3.94 5.21
C ARG A 35 0.32 -3.56 3.72
N LYS A 36 0.27 -4.59 2.85
CA LYS A 36 0.35 -4.44 1.38
C LYS A 36 -0.80 -3.59 0.83
N ASP A 37 -2.03 -3.82 1.29
CA ASP A 37 -3.22 -3.08 0.84
C ASP A 37 -3.17 -1.59 1.21
N HIS A 38 -2.59 -1.24 2.36
CA HIS A 38 -2.38 0.15 2.75
C HIS A 38 -1.33 0.83 1.87
N MET A 39 -0.23 0.14 1.55
CA MET A 39 0.80 0.64 0.61
C MET A 39 0.22 0.82 -0.80
N LYS A 40 -0.55 -0.15 -1.31
CA LYS A 40 -1.25 -0.03 -2.61
C LYS A 40 -2.15 1.20 -2.67
N LYS A 41 -2.97 1.45 -1.64
CA LYS A 41 -3.80 2.66 -1.57
C LYS A 41 -2.98 3.95 -1.55
N HIS A 42 -1.82 3.93 -0.90
CA HIS A 42 -0.91 5.08 -0.89
C HIS A 42 -0.31 5.35 -2.27
N LEU A 43 -0.01 4.34 -3.10
CA LEU A 43 0.46 4.54 -4.47
C LEU A 43 -0.54 5.34 -5.33
N LEU A 44 -1.85 5.22 -5.06
CA LEU A 44 -2.84 6.06 -5.72
C LEU A 44 -2.68 7.55 -5.39
N THR A 45 -2.11 7.89 -4.23
CA THR A 45 -1.82 9.30 -3.92
C THR A 45 -0.74 9.83 -4.84
N HIS A 46 0.29 9.05 -5.13
CA HIS A 46 1.34 9.41 -6.09
C HIS A 46 0.79 9.63 -7.50
N LEU A 47 -0.07 8.73 -7.99
CA LEU A 47 -0.72 8.91 -9.28
C LEU A 47 -1.56 10.19 -9.33
N ARG A 48 -2.37 10.47 -8.31
CA ARG A 48 -3.18 11.70 -8.26
C ARG A 48 -2.32 12.96 -8.28
N PHE A 49 -1.22 12.97 -7.54
CA PHE A 49 -0.28 14.10 -7.56
C PHE A 49 0.41 14.24 -8.93
N TYR A 50 0.74 13.14 -9.58
CA TYR A 50 1.32 13.14 -10.92
C TYR A 50 0.33 13.66 -11.97
N GLU A 51 -0.92 13.19 -11.95
CA GLU A 51 -2.01 13.64 -12.85
C GLU A 51 -2.33 15.12 -12.63
N ALA A 52 -2.37 15.60 -11.39
CA ALA A 52 -2.60 17.01 -11.08
C ALA A 52 -1.48 17.92 -11.63
N GLN A 53 -0.24 17.44 -11.65
CA GLN A 53 0.90 18.16 -12.24
C GLN A 53 0.97 18.03 -13.77
N ASN A 54 0.38 16.99 -14.34
CA ASN A 54 0.47 16.66 -15.76
C ASN A 54 -0.92 16.32 -16.36
N PRO A 55 -1.88 17.27 -16.34
CA PRO A 55 -3.29 17.01 -16.66
C PRO A 55 -3.55 16.61 -18.13
N ASN A 56 -2.58 16.87 -19.02
CA ASN A 56 -2.65 16.54 -20.44
C ASN A 56 -1.80 15.32 -20.83
N SER A 57 -1.21 14.60 -19.85
CA SER A 57 -0.39 13.42 -20.11
C SER A 57 -1.29 12.22 -20.43
N GLU A 58 -1.17 11.69 -21.65
CA GLU A 58 -1.87 10.48 -22.11
C GLU A 58 -1.32 9.19 -21.47
N ARG A 59 -0.28 9.31 -20.64
CA ARG A 59 0.42 8.19 -19.99
C ARG A 59 -0.35 7.68 -18.77
N LYS A 60 -1.56 7.18 -19.04
CA LYS A 60 -2.34 6.41 -18.09
C LYS A 60 -1.66 5.05 -17.87
N GLU A 61 -1.57 4.63 -16.61
CA GLU A 61 -1.56 3.22 -16.19
C GLU A 61 -0.24 2.43 -16.02
N ASN A 62 0.98 2.94 -16.27
CA ASN A 62 2.16 2.06 -16.11
C ASN A 62 2.61 1.81 -14.65
N ILE A 63 2.35 2.70 -13.70
CA ILE A 63 2.78 2.50 -12.29
C ILE A 63 1.76 1.68 -11.48
N VAL A 64 0.48 1.73 -11.88
CA VAL A 64 -0.59 1.00 -11.19
C VAL A 64 -0.71 -0.44 -11.68
N LYS A 65 -0.47 -0.70 -12.98
CA LYS A 65 -0.61 -2.05 -13.56
C LYS A 65 0.39 -3.06 -12.98
N GLU A 66 1.65 -2.69 -12.80
CA GLU A 66 2.67 -3.60 -12.25
C GLU A 66 2.48 -3.96 -10.76
N VAL A 67 1.69 -3.18 -10.00
CA VAL A 67 1.49 -3.43 -8.56
C VAL A 67 0.13 -4.10 -8.26
N ILE A 68 -0.83 -4.04 -9.19
CA ILE A 68 -2.13 -4.70 -9.05
C ILE A 68 -2.09 -6.15 -9.56
N GLU A 69 -1.31 -6.46 -10.61
CA GLU A 69 -1.19 -7.80 -11.18
C GLU A 69 -0.06 -8.64 -10.56
N ILE A 70 -0.27 -9.16 -9.35
CA ILE A 70 0.25 -10.47 -8.93
C ILE A 70 -0.79 -11.05 -7.97
N ASP A 71 -1.38 -12.17 -8.38
CA ASP A 71 -2.41 -13.00 -7.69
C ASP A 71 -2.26 -13.08 -6.16
#